data_AF-A0A9X2T0W2-F1
#
_entry.id   AF-A0A9X2T0W2-F1
#
_cell.length_a   1.000
_cell.length_b   1.000
_cell.length_c   1.000
_cell.angle_alpha   90.00
_cell.angle_beta   90.00
_cell.angle_gamma   90.00
#
_symmetry.space_group_name_H-M   'P 1'
#
loop_
_entity.id
_entity.type
_entity.pdbx_description
1 polymer ?
#
loop_
_entity_poly.entity_id
_entity_poly.type
_entity_poly.pdbx_seq_one_letter_code
_entity_poly.pdbx_strand_id
1 'polypeptide(L)'
;MGRLLVFALGCLTLAGCSEDGSGVDGLDRHLQSTGKIGESGDYWLVKDNAVGQAERIGLIFGYANDGAACRDTADILNSRYTRANFRCAPVGD
;
A
#
# COMPACT_ATOMS: atom_id res chain seq x y z
N MET A 1 -6.55 33.07 -32.99
CA MET A 1 -5.84 31.83 -32.58
C MET A 1 -5.98 31.47 -31.09
N GLY A 2 -6.43 32.36 -30.19
CA GLY A 2 -6.53 32.05 -28.74
C GLY A 2 -7.75 31.23 -28.28
N ARG A 3 -8.80 31.07 -29.12
CA ARG A 3 -10.04 30.37 -28.74
C ARG A 3 -9.97 28.84 -28.85
N LEU A 4 -9.07 28.29 -29.67
CA LEU A 4 -8.89 26.84 -29.81
C LEU A 4 -8.17 26.22 -28.60
N LEU A 5 -7.32 26.99 -27.92
CA LEU A 5 -6.48 26.51 -26.84
C LEU A 5 -7.28 26.26 -25.53
N VAL A 6 -8.38 27.00 -25.34
CA VAL A 6 -9.27 26.86 -24.19
C VAL A 6 -10.08 25.56 -24.25
N PHE A 7 -10.45 25.10 -25.46
CA PHE A 7 -11.18 23.85 -25.63
C PHE A 7 -10.31 22.61 -25.38
N ALA A 8 -9.03 22.66 -25.77
CA ALA A 8 -8.11 21.54 -25.56
C ALA A 8 -7.79 21.30 -24.07
N LEU A 9 -7.73 22.37 -23.26
CA LEU A 9 -7.46 22.29 -21.82
C LEU A 9 -8.66 21.76 -21.01
N GLY A 10 -9.89 21.97 -21.51
CA GLY A 10 -11.12 21.47 -20.87
C GLY A 10 -11.36 19.96 -21.04
N CYS A 11 -10.81 19.34 -22.08
CA CYS A 11 -10.95 17.90 -22.28
C CYS A 11 -10.02 17.08 -21.37
N LEU A 12 -8.90 17.64 -20.91
CA LEU A 12 -7.95 16.95 -20.01
C LEU A 12 -8.52 16.73 -18.60
N THR A 13 -9.50 17.52 -18.16
CA THR A 13 -10.11 17.40 -16.82
C THR A 13 -11.16 16.29 -16.74
N LEU A 14 -11.59 15.73 -17.87
CA LEU A 14 -12.61 14.67 -17.93
C LEU A 14 -12.00 13.27 -18.07
N ALA A 15 -10.69 13.17 -18.26
CA ALA A 15 -9.96 11.91 -18.26
C ALA A 15 -9.57 11.45 -16.84
N GLY A 16 -10.42 11.75 -15.84
CA GLY A 16 -10.27 11.19 -14.50
C GLY A 16 -10.58 9.70 -14.58
N CYS A 17 -9.54 8.87 -14.58
CA CYS A 17 -9.67 7.42 -14.48
C CYS A 17 -10.41 7.08 -13.19
N SER A 18 -11.55 6.40 -13.31
CA SER A 18 -12.20 5.77 -12.17
C SER A 18 -11.31 4.64 -11.67
N GLU A 19 -10.60 4.86 -10.57
CA GLU A 19 -9.87 3.79 -9.87
C GLU A 19 -10.90 2.89 -9.17
N ASP A 20 -11.01 1.65 -9.63
CA ASP A 20 -11.84 0.63 -9.00
C ASP A 20 -11.11 0.06 -7.78
N GLY A 21 -11.20 0.76 -6.64
CA GLY A 21 -10.56 0.39 -5.37
C GLY A 21 -11.28 -0.73 -4.59
N SER A 22 -12.31 -1.33 -5.18
CA SER A 22 -13.23 -2.27 -4.52
C SER A 22 -12.55 -3.49 -3.89
N GLY A 23 -11.42 -3.94 -4.44
CA GLY A 23 -10.63 -5.05 -3.88
C GLY A 23 -9.86 -4.69 -2.61
N VAL A 24 -9.30 -3.47 -2.55
CA VAL A 24 -8.53 -2.99 -1.39
C VAL A 24 -9.48 -2.71 -0.23
N ASP A 25 -10.63 -2.07 -0.52
CA ASP A 25 -11.66 -1.79 0.48
C ASP A 25 -12.25 -3.06 1.10
N GLY A 26 -12.39 -4.12 0.31
CA GLY A 26 -12.86 -5.42 0.78
C GLY A 26 -11.88 -6.10 1.72
N LEU A 27 -10.58 -6.04 1.40
CA LEU A 27 -9.51 -6.57 2.23
C LEU A 27 -9.39 -5.80 3.54
N ASP A 28 -9.38 -4.47 3.49
CA ASP A 28 -9.31 -3.61 4.68
C ASP A 28 -10.51 -3.85 5.60
N ARG A 29 -11.72 -3.98 5.04
CA ARG A 29 -12.91 -4.30 5.81
C ARG A 29 -12.82 -5.67 6.47
N HIS A 30 -12.26 -6.67 5.77
CA HIS A 30 -12.05 -8.00 6.34
C HIS A 30 -11.08 -7.93 7.52
N LEU A 31 -9.91 -7.30 7.33
CA LEU A 31 -8.89 -7.13 8.37
C LEU A 31 -9.41 -6.35 9.58
N GLN A 32 -10.26 -5.34 9.38
CA GLN A 32 -10.93 -4.64 10.48
C GLN A 32 -11.92 -5.51 11.26
N SER A 33 -12.52 -6.51 10.61
CA SER A 33 -13.54 -7.37 11.22
C SER A 33 -12.97 -8.61 11.93
N THR A 34 -11.92 -9.23 11.38
CA THR A 34 -11.32 -10.47 11.90
C THR A 34 -9.97 -10.26 12.56
N GLY A 35 -9.31 -9.14 12.27
CA GLY A 35 -7.96 -8.82 12.75
C GLY A 35 -6.83 -9.58 12.06
N LYS A 36 -7.12 -10.61 11.25
CA LYS A 36 -6.13 -11.43 10.55
C LYS A 36 -6.75 -12.36 9.48
N ILE A 37 -5.89 -12.87 8.59
CA ILE A 37 -6.17 -13.90 7.61
C ILE A 37 -5.34 -15.15 7.96
N GLY A 38 -5.98 -16.12 8.61
CA GLY A 38 -5.35 -17.39 9.00
C GLY A 38 -5.05 -17.49 10.50
N GLU A 39 -4.07 -18.33 10.85
CA GLU A 39 -3.74 -18.63 12.25
C GLU A 39 -2.76 -17.62 12.86
N SER A 40 -1.79 -17.19 12.07
CA SER A 40 -0.74 -16.22 12.40
C SER A 40 -1.25 -14.78 12.28
N GLY A 41 -0.60 -13.82 12.95
CA GLY A 41 -1.01 -12.42 12.90
C GLY A 41 -0.48 -11.74 11.64
N ASP A 42 -1.34 -11.11 10.84
CA ASP A 42 -0.95 -10.43 9.60
C ASP A 42 -0.09 -9.19 9.87
N TYR A 43 0.77 -8.85 8.91
CA TYR A 43 1.64 -7.67 9.00
C TYR A 43 1.55 -6.79 7.76
N TRP A 44 1.45 -5.48 7.98
CA TRP A 44 1.72 -4.48 6.97
C TRP A 44 3.23 -4.33 6.77
N LEU A 45 3.67 -4.43 5.52
CA LEU A 45 4.93 -3.89 5.08
C LEU A 45 4.75 -2.38 4.89
N VAL A 46 5.51 -1.61 5.66
CA VAL A 46 5.44 -0.15 5.73
C VAL A 46 6.72 0.43 5.19
N LYS A 47 6.61 1.53 4.45
CA LYS A 47 7.74 2.30 3.95
C LYS A 47 7.55 3.77 4.27
N ASP A 48 8.63 4.44 4.69
CA ASP A 48 8.61 5.89 4.81
C ASP A 48 8.63 6.54 3.41
N ASN A 49 7.65 7.40 3.15
CA ASN A 49 7.57 8.18 1.92
C ASN A 49 8.58 9.34 1.92
N ALA A 50 8.60 10.13 0.84
CA ALA A 50 9.59 11.20 0.67
C ALA A 50 9.49 12.31 1.74
N VAL A 51 8.36 12.40 2.46
CA VAL A 51 8.14 13.37 3.55
C VAL A 51 8.27 12.72 4.94
N GLY A 52 8.77 11.49 5.02
CA GLY A 52 9.01 10.78 6.28
C GLY A 52 7.74 10.22 6.93
N GLN A 53 6.63 10.12 6.19
CA GLN A 53 5.40 9.50 6.67
C GLN A 53 5.38 8.02 6.30
N ALA A 54 4.92 7.20 7.23
CA ALA A 54 4.80 5.77 7.02
C ALA A 54 3.57 5.43 6.16
N GLU A 55 3.82 4.80 5.02
CA GLU A 55 2.79 4.28 4.11
C GLU A 55 2.77 2.75 4.12
N ARG A 56 1.57 2.17 4.16
CA ARG A 56 1.36 0.73 3.97
C ARG A 56 1.50 0.42 2.48
N ILE A 57 2.46 -0.41 2.12
CA ILE A 57 2.79 -0.71 0.71
C ILE A 57 2.54 -2.17 0.33
N GLY A 58 2.25 -3.03 1.30
CA GLY A 58 1.92 -4.43 1.07
C GLY A 58 1.44 -5.10 2.34
N LEU A 59 0.59 -6.11 2.18
CA LEU A 59 0.14 -6.98 3.26
C LEU A 59 0.85 -8.32 3.17
N ILE A 60 1.41 -8.78 4.29
CA ILE A 60 2.00 -10.11 4.45
C ILE A 60 1.04 -10.94 5.30
N PHE A 61 0.51 -12.00 4.69
CA PHE A 61 -0.49 -12.89 5.29
C PHE A 61 -0.40 -14.29 4.66
N GLY A 62 -0.94 -15.28 5.37
CA GLY A 62 -1.04 -16.66 4.87
C GLY A 62 0.25 -17.48 4.94
N TYR A 63 1.30 -16.98 5.58
CA TYR A 63 2.50 -17.75 5.90
C TYR A 63 2.34 -18.50 7.23
N ALA A 64 3.18 -19.51 7.46
CA ALA A 64 3.24 -20.19 8.75
C ALA A 64 3.62 -19.23 9.91
N ASN A 65 4.37 -18.17 9.58
CA ASN A 65 4.70 -17.09 10.50
C ASN A 65 4.85 -15.78 9.69
N ASP A 66 3.76 -15.02 9.62
CA ASP A 66 3.71 -13.79 8.81
C ASP A 66 4.68 -12.71 9.32
N GLY A 67 4.93 -12.67 10.63
CA GLY A 67 5.88 -11.73 11.21
C GLY A 67 7.32 -12.03 10.79
N ALA A 68 7.70 -13.32 10.71
CA ALA A 68 9.00 -13.72 10.18
C ALA A 68 9.11 -13.41 8.69
N ALA A 69 8.10 -13.78 7.90
CA ALA A 69 8.06 -13.50 6.47
C ALA A 69 8.13 -11.99 6.16
N CYS A 70 7.46 -11.16 6.97
CA CYS A 70 7.52 -9.71 6.83
C CYS A 70 8.93 -9.19 7.11
N ARG A 71 9.58 -9.63 8.19
CA ARG A 71 10.96 -9.19 8.53
C ARG A 71 11.95 -9.58 7.43
N ASP A 72 11.90 -10.83 6.97
CA ASP A 72 12.76 -11.30 5.89
C ASP A 72 12.55 -10.47 4.61
N THR A 73 11.29 -10.12 4.30
CA THR A 73 10.96 -9.26 3.17
C THR A 73 11.52 -7.85 3.34
N ALA A 74 11.34 -7.24 4.53
CA ALA A 74 11.85 -5.91 4.83
C ALA A 74 13.39 -5.87 4.76
N ASP A 75 14.07 -6.89 5.28
CA ASP A 75 15.53 -7.00 5.24
C ASP A 75 16.05 -7.10 3.80
N ILE A 76 15.42 -7.92 2.96
CA ILE A 76 15.76 -8.01 1.54
C ILE A 76 15.56 -6.66 0.85
N LEU A 77 14.44 -5.98 1.09
CA LEU A 77 14.16 -4.69 0.46
C LEU A 77 15.12 -3.59 0.94
N ASN A 78 15.42 -3.53 2.23
CA ASN A 78 16.39 -2.59 2.80
C ASN A 78 17.80 -2.85 2.25
N SER A 79 18.18 -4.11 2.00
CA SER A 79 19.46 -4.44 1.37
C SER A 79 19.58 -3.95 -0.08
N ARG A 80 18.46 -3.88 -0.81
CA ARG A 80 18.41 -3.44 -2.22
C ARG A 80 18.20 -1.95 -2.37
N TYR A 81 17.44 -1.34 -1.47
CA TYR A 81 17.01 0.04 -1.53
C TYR A 81 17.46 0.79 -0.28
N THR A 82 18.77 1.07 -0.18
CA THR A 82 19.41 1.65 1.01
C THR A 82 18.92 3.03 1.44
N ARG A 83 18.16 3.74 0.58
CA ARG A 83 17.54 5.03 0.87
C ARG A 83 16.09 4.92 1.35
N ALA A 84 15.50 3.75 1.25
CA ALA A 84 14.17 3.48 1.76
C ALA A 84 14.29 2.83 3.15
N ASN A 85 13.27 3.05 3.98
CA ASN A 85 13.17 2.41 5.28
C ASN A 85 11.91 1.53 5.26
N PHE A 86 12.10 0.23 5.09
CA PHE A 86 11.03 -0.76 5.15
C PHE A 86 10.96 -1.36 6.56
N ARG A 87 9.75 -1.41 7.12
CA ARG A 87 9.47 -1.97 8.45
C ARG A 87 8.15 -2.73 8.48
N CYS A 88 7.98 -3.58 9.49
CA CYS A 88 6.75 -4.34 9.72
C CYS A 88 5.89 -3.66 10.78
N ALA A 89 4.59 -3.57 10.53
CA ALA A 89 3.59 -3.14 11.50
C ALA A 89 2.48 -4.21 11.60
N PRO A 90 2.03 -4.61 12.80
CA PRO A 90 0.91 -5.52 12.94
C PRO A 90 -0.35 -4.96 12.29
N VAL A 91 -1.20 -5.84 11.75
CA VAL A 91 -2.58 -5.45 11.42
C VAL A 91 -3.35 -5.24 12.73
N GLY A 92 -3.90 -4.04 12.93
CA GLY A 92 -4.74 -3.71 14.09
C GLY A 92 -4.13 -2.75 15.11
N ASP A 93 -2.87 -2.31 14.89
CA ASP A 93 -2.22 -1.21 15.63
C ASP A 93 -2.65 0.19 15.14
#